data_AF-A0A0F9WQG5-F1
#
_entry.id   AF-A0A0F9WQG5-F1
#
_cell.length_a   1.000
_cell.length_b   1.000
_cell.length_c   1.000
_cell.angle_alpha   90.00
_cell.angle_beta   90.00
_cell.angle_gamma   90.00
#
_symmetry.space_group_name_H-M   'P 1'
#
loop_
_entity.id
_entity.type
_entity.pdbx_description
1 polymer ?
#
loop_
_entity_poly.entity_id
_entity_poly.type
_entity_poly.pdbx_seq_one_letter_code
_entity_poly.pdbx_strand_id
1 'polypeptide(L)'
;MVKIGGEGIRVQFDETAICNGELISNPSSTLDNKPNVQWLVGGIEGTNCRNFVLKLVPNRKVPTMLDMFEEHVVPGSIIVTDGYPAYPRAVTEFGSCHEVVNHSVGFVNAQGAHTNQIESLCHILSMPIENVEVLIKGELIFFK
;
A
#
# COMPACT_ATOMS: atom_id res chain seq x y z
N MET A 1 12.20 -13.55 -5.08
CA MET A 1 11.40 -12.35 -5.39
C MET A 1 12.26 -11.13 -5.17
N VAL A 2 12.08 -10.09 -5.99
CA VAL A 2 12.72 -8.78 -5.79
C VAL A 2 11.97 -8.06 -4.67
N LYS A 3 12.70 -7.62 -3.64
CA LYS A 3 12.19 -6.76 -2.57
C LYS A 3 12.47 -5.30 -2.92
N ILE A 4 11.64 -4.41 -2.41
CA ILE A 4 11.77 -2.96 -2.56
C ILE A 4 12.29 -2.34 -1.25
N GLY A 5 12.92 -1.17 -1.36
CA GLY A 5 13.50 -0.41 -0.27
C GLY A 5 14.98 -0.72 -0.03
N GLY A 6 15.43 -0.48 1.19
CA GLY A 6 16.82 -0.56 1.62
C GLY A 6 17.07 0.35 2.81
N GLU A 7 18.23 0.21 3.45
CA GLU A 7 18.58 1.02 4.61
C GLU A 7 18.43 2.53 4.32
N GLY A 8 17.61 3.22 5.12
CA GLY A 8 17.32 4.65 4.97
C GLY A 8 16.43 5.01 3.77
N ILE A 9 15.98 4.04 2.97
CA ILE A 9 15.07 4.27 1.85
C ILE A 9 13.63 4.26 2.35
N ARG A 10 12.89 5.32 2.02
CA ARG A 10 11.44 5.41 2.28
C ARG A 10 10.67 4.52 1.32
N VAL A 11 9.78 3.69 1.86
CA VAL A 11 8.82 2.89 1.09
C VAL A 11 7.43 3.31 1.54
N GLN A 12 6.65 3.85 0.62
CA GLN A 12 5.27 4.27 0.87
C GLN A 12 4.33 3.08 0.71
N PHE A 13 3.41 2.91 1.65
CA PHE A 13 2.35 1.91 1.60
C PHE A 13 0.98 2.56 1.76
N ASP A 14 0.01 2.01 1.03
CA ASP A 14 -1.40 2.39 1.09
C ASP A 14 -2.26 1.20 0.65
N GLU A 15 -3.54 1.23 1.00
CA GLU A 15 -4.51 0.22 0.61
C GLU A 15 -5.75 0.81 -0.06
N THR A 16 -6.24 0.10 -1.07
CA THR A 16 -7.52 0.39 -1.69
C THR A 16 -8.39 -0.86 -1.74
N ALA A 17 -9.70 -0.68 -1.73
CA ALA A 17 -10.66 -1.77 -1.70
C ALA A 17 -11.25 -1.99 -3.08
N ILE A 18 -11.40 -3.26 -3.47
CA ILE A 18 -12.10 -3.70 -4.67
C ILE A 18 -13.40 -4.35 -4.20
N CYS A 19 -14.54 -3.90 -4.69
CA CYS A 19 -15.84 -4.49 -4.42
C CYS A 19 -16.54 -4.84 -5.74
N ASN A 20 -16.99 -6.08 -5.90
CA ASN A 20 -17.63 -6.55 -7.14
C ASN A 20 -16.75 -6.36 -8.40
N GLY A 21 -15.43 -6.40 -8.25
CA GLY A 21 -14.48 -6.20 -9.35
C GLY A 21 -14.15 -4.74 -9.66
N GLU A 22 -14.75 -3.78 -8.96
CA GLU A 22 -14.51 -2.34 -9.13
C GLU A 22 -13.77 -1.76 -7.93
N LEU A 23 -12.84 -0.83 -8.16
CA LEU A 23 -12.16 -0.11 -7.09
C LEU A 23 -13.09 0.89 -6.40
N ILE A 24 -13.06 0.91 -5.08
CA ILE A 24 -13.90 1.77 -4.24
C ILE A 24 -13.18 3.10 -4.02
N SER A 25 -13.83 4.20 -4.37
CA SER A 25 -13.28 5.56 -4.23
C SER A 25 -13.08 6.02 -2.80
N ASN A 26 -13.81 5.47 -1.83
CA ASN A 26 -13.64 5.73 -0.39
C ASN A 26 -13.47 4.42 0.39
N PRO A 27 -12.27 3.81 0.33
CA PRO A 27 -12.01 2.51 0.95
C PRO A 27 -12.01 2.58 2.48
N SER A 28 -11.75 3.74 3.09
CA SER A 28 -11.62 3.93 4.54
C SER A 28 -12.84 3.45 5.33
N SER A 29 -14.04 3.60 4.77
CA SER A 29 -15.32 3.16 5.35
C SER A 29 -15.71 1.71 5.02
N THR A 30 -14.92 1.03 4.20
CA THR A 30 -15.20 -0.34 3.76
C THR A 30 -14.80 -1.34 4.84
N LEU A 31 -15.74 -2.23 5.17
CA LEU A 31 -15.51 -3.29 6.13
C LEU A 31 -14.80 -4.47 5.46
N ASP A 32 -13.80 -5.03 6.14
CA ASP A 32 -13.07 -6.22 5.69
C ASP A 32 -13.97 -7.43 5.41
N ASN A 33 -15.10 -7.54 6.13
CA ASN A 33 -16.03 -8.67 6.01
C ASN A 33 -17.20 -8.41 5.04
N LYS A 34 -17.18 -7.29 4.31
CA LYS A 34 -18.23 -7.00 3.32
C LYS A 34 -18.16 -8.05 2.19
N PRO A 35 -19.29 -8.66 1.78
CA PRO A 35 -19.30 -9.61 0.68
C PRO A 35 -18.68 -9.01 -0.59
N ASN A 36 -17.92 -9.83 -1.32
CA ASN A 36 -17.23 -9.47 -2.56
C ASN A 36 -16.20 -8.34 -2.45
N VAL A 37 -15.71 -8.04 -1.24
CA VAL A 37 -14.59 -7.13 -1.04
C VAL A 37 -13.27 -7.89 -1.02
N GLN A 38 -12.30 -7.39 -1.77
CA GLN A 38 -10.87 -7.71 -1.65
C GLN A 38 -10.09 -6.42 -1.46
N TRP A 39 -8.91 -6.51 -0.85
CA TRP A 39 -8.04 -5.36 -0.69
C TRP A 39 -6.86 -5.48 -1.64
N LEU A 40 -6.49 -4.38 -2.27
CA LEU A 40 -5.25 -4.25 -3.00
C LEU A 40 -4.32 -3.39 -2.14
N VAL A 41 -3.22 -4.00 -1.67
CA VAL A 41 -2.19 -3.28 -0.92
C VAL A 41 -1.03 -3.00 -1.86
N GLY A 42 -0.61 -1.73 -1.90
CA GLY A 42 0.51 -1.28 -2.69
C GLY A 42 1.68 -0.82 -1.84
N GLY A 43 2.88 -1.05 -2.33
CA GLY A 43 4.13 -0.50 -1.77
C GLY A 43 4.97 0.09 -2.89
N ILE A 44 5.55 1.27 -2.70
CA ILE A 44 6.39 1.94 -3.72
C ILE A 44 7.61 2.60 -3.08
N GLU A 45 8.77 2.44 -3.70
CA GLU A 45 9.99 3.14 -3.28
C GLU A 45 9.89 4.63 -3.57
N GLY A 46 10.21 5.45 -2.57
CA GLY A 46 10.21 6.90 -2.70
C GLY A 46 11.26 7.42 -3.70
N THR A 47 12.41 6.74 -3.79
CA THR A 47 13.53 7.14 -4.66
C THR A 47 13.38 6.68 -6.10
N ASN A 48 12.65 5.60 -6.36
CA ASN A 48 12.43 5.06 -7.69
C ASN A 48 11.02 4.44 -7.80
N CYS A 49 10.10 5.20 -8.38
CA CYS A 49 8.70 4.78 -8.55
C CYS A 49 8.50 3.57 -9.49
N ARG A 50 9.54 3.10 -10.20
CA ARG A 50 9.48 1.83 -10.96
C ARG A 50 9.58 0.61 -10.07
N ASN A 51 10.05 0.78 -8.83
CA ASN A 51 10.14 -0.27 -7.83
C ASN A 51 8.89 -0.19 -6.97
N PHE A 52 7.89 -0.98 -7.34
CA PHE A 52 6.64 -1.09 -6.61
C PHE A 52 6.18 -2.54 -6.52
N VAL A 53 5.32 -2.79 -5.54
CA VAL A 53 4.61 -4.06 -5.37
C VAL A 53 3.13 -3.75 -5.24
N LEU A 54 2.31 -4.63 -5.78
CA LEU A 54 0.87 -4.65 -5.58
C LEU A 54 0.52 -6.08 -5.17
N LYS A 55 -0.42 -6.27 -4.25
CA LYS A 55 -0.89 -7.61 -3.87
C LYS A 55 -2.35 -7.57 -3.46
N LEU A 56 -3.13 -8.51 -4.00
CA LEU A 56 -4.47 -8.77 -3.51
C LEU A 56 -4.39 -9.51 -2.18
N VAL A 57 -5.07 -9.00 -1.17
CA VAL A 57 -5.10 -9.53 0.18
C VAL A 57 -6.54 -9.61 0.71
N PRO A 58 -6.82 -10.54 1.62
CA PRO A 58 -8.19 -10.76 2.09
C PRO A 58 -8.69 -9.69 3.07
N ASN A 59 -7.79 -8.94 3.70
CA ASN A 59 -8.12 -7.91 4.69
C ASN A 59 -6.90 -6.99 4.93
N ARG A 60 -7.10 -5.90 5.67
CA ARG A 60 -6.03 -4.96 6.04
C ARG A 60 -5.62 -5.05 7.50
N LYS A 61 -5.66 -6.25 8.10
CA LYS A 61 -5.26 -6.45 9.50
C LYS A 61 -3.74 -6.49 9.65
N VAL A 62 -3.29 -6.32 10.89
CA VAL A 62 -1.87 -6.33 11.26
C VAL A 62 -1.10 -7.53 10.68
N PRO A 63 -1.57 -8.80 10.79
CA PRO A 63 -0.82 -9.93 10.23
C PRO A 63 -0.63 -9.82 8.72
N THR A 64 -1.65 -9.35 8.00
CA THR A 64 -1.58 -9.19 6.55
C THR A 64 -0.64 -8.07 6.13
N MET A 65 -0.60 -6.96 6.86
CA MET A 65 0.36 -5.89 6.62
C MET A 65 1.79 -6.31 6.96
N LEU A 66 1.98 -7.08 8.03
CA LEU A 66 3.27 -7.66 8.38
C LEU A 66 3.76 -8.61 7.28
N ASP A 67 2.90 -9.52 6.81
CA ASP A 67 3.23 -10.43 5.69
C ASP A 67 3.66 -9.65 4.43
N MET A 68 2.97 -8.53 4.13
CA MET A 68 3.35 -7.64 3.04
C MET A 68 4.77 -7.10 3.22
N PHE A 69 5.11 -6.64 4.42
CA PHE A 69 6.45 -6.10 4.70
C PHE A 69 7.53 -7.19 4.64
N GLU A 70 7.30 -8.33 5.28
CA GLU A 70 8.25 -9.45 5.31
C GLU A 70 8.54 -10.01 3.91
N GLU A 71 7.51 -10.09 3.07
CA GLU A 71 7.64 -10.63 1.74
C GLU A 71 8.28 -9.64 0.76
N HIS A 72 7.97 -8.35 0.88
CA HIS A 72 8.24 -7.36 -0.17
C HIS A 72 9.22 -6.25 0.19
N VAL A 73 9.53 -6.04 1.47
CA VAL A 73 10.38 -4.94 1.92
C VAL A 73 11.74 -5.44 2.38
N VAL A 74 12.80 -4.71 2.02
CA VAL A 74 14.14 -4.91 2.54
C VAL A 74 14.21 -4.39 3.98
N PRO A 75 14.64 -5.21 4.98
CA PRO A 75 14.81 -4.74 6.35
C PRO A 75 15.70 -3.49 6.45
N GLY A 76 15.39 -2.58 7.38
CA GLY A 76 16.07 -1.28 7.52
C GLY A 76 15.51 -0.16 6.64
N SER A 77 14.54 -0.46 5.78
CA SER A 77 13.72 0.58 5.11
C SER A 77 12.97 1.43 6.14
N ILE A 78 12.51 2.61 5.71
CA ILE A 78 11.59 3.46 6.46
C ILE A 78 10.20 3.29 5.84
N ILE A 79 9.25 2.77 6.60
CA ILE A 79 7.87 2.62 6.12
C ILE A 79 7.13 3.94 6.30
N VAL A 80 6.52 4.43 5.21
CA VAL A 80 5.70 5.65 5.20
C VAL A 80 4.26 5.26 4.90
N THR A 81 3.33 5.59 5.78
CA THR A 81 1.90 5.28 5.59
C THR A 81 1.04 6.45 6.02
N ASP A 82 -0.25 6.36 5.71
CA ASP A 82 -1.28 7.16 6.36
C ASP A 82 -1.48 6.72 7.83
N GLY A 83 -2.52 7.26 8.46
CA GLY A 83 -2.89 6.97 9.84
C GLY A 83 -3.68 5.68 10.08
N TYR A 84 -3.73 4.72 9.13
CA TYR A 84 -4.56 3.54 9.30
C TYR A 84 -4.09 2.64 10.49
N PRO A 85 -4.99 2.16 11.37
CA PRO A 85 -4.61 1.54 12.66
C PRO A 85 -3.77 0.26 12.60
N ALA A 86 -3.74 -0.45 11.46
CA ALA A 86 -2.94 -1.66 11.33
C ALA A 86 -1.44 -1.38 11.20
N TYR A 87 -1.07 -0.25 10.58
CA TYR A 87 0.31 0.04 10.24
C TYR A 87 1.24 0.18 11.44
N PRO A 88 0.92 0.96 12.50
CA PRO A 88 1.87 1.16 13.61
C PRO A 88 2.36 -0.15 14.22
N ARG A 89 1.44 -1.10 14.43
CA ARG A 89 1.80 -2.41 14.99
C ARG A 89 2.55 -3.28 13.99
N ALA A 90 2.11 -3.35 12.74
CA ALA A 90 2.77 -4.14 11.71
C ALA A 90 4.21 -3.66 11.45
N VAL A 91 4.45 -2.35 11.40
CA VAL A 91 5.78 -1.76 11.20
C VAL A 91 6.68 -2.04 12.41
N THR A 92 6.13 -1.94 13.62
CA THR A 92 6.86 -2.28 14.86
C THR A 92 7.27 -3.74 14.88
N GLU A 93 6.38 -4.67 14.53
CA GLU A 93 6.67 -6.11 14.48
C GLU A 93 7.67 -6.46 13.37
N PHE A 94 7.63 -5.76 12.23
CA PHE A 94 8.63 -5.89 11.16
C PHE A 94 10.02 -5.36 11.55
N GLY A 95 10.11 -4.52 12.60
CA GLY A 95 11.38 -3.97 13.08
C GLY A 95 11.92 -2.81 12.23
N SER A 96 11.02 -1.97 11.70
CA SER A 96 11.37 -0.85 10.82
C SER A 96 10.96 0.51 11.43
N CYS A 97 11.55 1.59 10.94
CA CYS A 97 11.13 2.95 11.30
C CYS A 97 9.80 3.28 10.62
N HIS A 98 8.89 3.91 11.37
CA HIS A 98 7.59 4.34 10.86
C HIS A 98 7.51 5.86 10.78
N GLU A 99 7.20 6.38 9.59
CA GLU A 99 6.80 7.76 9.38
C GLU A 99 5.32 7.81 9.01
N VAL A 100 4.51 8.49 9.82
CA VAL A 100 3.05 8.60 9.60
C VAL A 100 2.74 9.95 8.95
N VAL A 101 1.89 9.94 7.93
CA VAL A 101 1.28 11.13 7.34
C VAL A 101 -0.15 11.24 7.86
N ASN A 102 -0.40 12.26 8.68
CA ASN A 102 -1.74 12.51 9.21
C ASN A 102 -2.47 13.52 8.30
N HIS A 103 -3.34 13.03 7.42
CA HIS A 103 -4.11 13.86 6.49
C HIS A 103 -5.09 14.83 7.16
N SER A 104 -5.40 14.66 8.46
CA SER A 104 -6.16 15.68 9.22
C SER A 104 -5.29 16.89 9.61
N VAL A 105 -3.96 16.74 9.57
CA VAL A 105 -2.98 17.79 9.91
C VAL A 105 -2.37 18.38 8.63
N GLY A 106 -2.04 17.55 7.64
CA GLY A 106 -1.50 17.97 6.36
C GLY A 106 -1.06 16.80 5.47
N PHE A 107 -0.58 17.13 4.27
CA PHE A 107 -0.12 16.15 3.26
C PHE A 107 1.36 15.77 3.38
N VAL A 108 2.09 16.44 4.27
CA VAL A 108 3.50 16.19 4.54
C VAL A 108 3.69 16.24 6.06
N ASN A 109 4.40 15.26 6.62
CA ASN A 109 4.70 15.27 8.06
C ASN A 109 5.92 16.14 8.41
N ALA A 110 6.22 16.28 9.70
CA ALA A 110 7.34 17.11 10.17
C ALA A 110 8.72 16.63 9.69
N GLN A 111 8.84 15.37 9.27
CA GLN A 111 10.05 14.75 8.73
C GLN A 111 10.13 14.88 7.19
N GLY A 112 9.17 15.57 6.57
CA GLY A 112 9.10 15.72 5.12
C GLY A 112 8.60 14.47 4.38
N ALA A 113 8.01 13.50 5.08
CA ALA A 113 7.42 12.32 4.47
C ALA A 113 6.02 12.61 3.91
N HIS A 114 5.67 11.95 2.82
CA HIS A 114 4.37 12.01 2.16
C HIS A 114 4.02 10.66 1.54
N THR A 115 2.76 10.45 1.17
CA THR A 115 2.20 9.24 0.54
C THR A 115 1.81 9.44 -0.93
N ASN A 116 2.14 10.60 -1.52
CA ASN A 116 1.68 11.00 -2.85
C ASN A 116 1.97 9.99 -3.97
N GLN A 117 3.10 9.27 -3.94
CA GLN A 117 3.44 8.35 -5.02
C GLN A 117 2.56 7.10 -4.98
N ILE A 118 2.31 6.56 -3.78
CA ILE A 118 1.42 5.41 -3.63
C ILE A 118 -0.05 5.81 -3.89
N GLU A 119 -0.48 6.97 -3.38
CA GLU A 119 -1.82 7.49 -3.66
C GLU A 119 -2.05 7.72 -5.15
N SER A 120 -1.03 8.22 -5.87
CA SER A 120 -1.11 8.39 -7.33
C SER A 120 -1.23 7.04 -8.05
N LEU A 121 -0.48 6.02 -7.59
CA LEU A 121 -0.59 4.68 -8.14
C LEU A 121 -1.99 4.09 -7.88
N CYS A 122 -2.49 4.14 -6.65
CA CYS A 122 -3.84 3.73 -6.29
C CYS A 122 -4.90 4.46 -7.13
N HIS A 123 -4.73 5.77 -7.34
CA HIS A 123 -5.63 6.56 -8.16
C HIS A 123 -5.65 6.09 -9.61
N ILE A 124 -4.47 5.89 -10.23
CA ILE A 124 -4.37 5.38 -11.61
C ILE A 124 -5.04 4.02 -11.73
N LEU A 125 -4.84 3.13 -10.76
CA LEU A 125 -5.48 1.82 -10.74
C LEU A 125 -7.01 1.94 -10.66
N SER A 126 -7.53 2.95 -9.96
CA SER A 126 -8.98 3.20 -9.81
C SER A 126 -9.65 3.87 -11.01
N MET A 127 -8.88 4.34 -11.98
CA MET A 127 -9.44 4.97 -13.17
C MET A 127 -10.11 3.91 -14.06
N PRO A 128 -11.26 4.23 -14.68
CA PRO A 128 -11.89 3.40 -15.69
C PRO A 128 -11.07 3.49 -16.99
N ILE A 129 -9.90 2.85 -16.98
CA ILE A 129 -9.10 2.62 -18.17
C ILE A 129 -9.51 1.22 -18.61
N GLU A 130 -10.00 1.09 -19.85
CA GLU A 130 -10.58 -0.17 -20.36
C GLU A 130 -9.66 -1.39 -20.20
N ASN A 131 -8.36 -1.20 -19.93
CA ASN A 131 -7.39 -2.26 -19.66
C ASN A 131 -6.24 -1.74 -18.77
N VAL A 132 -6.39 -1.76 -17.43
CA VAL A 132 -5.20 -1.74 -16.56
C VAL A 132 -4.76 -3.18 -16.33
N GLU A 133 -3.70 -3.56 -17.04
CA GLU A 133 -3.02 -4.83 -16.84
C GLU A 133 -1.87 -4.64 -15.87
N VAL A 134 -1.99 -5.22 -14.67
CA VAL A 134 -0.88 -5.28 -13.71
C VAL A 134 -0.36 -6.70 -13.66
N LEU A 135 0.90 -6.89 -14.03
CA LEU A 135 1.60 -8.16 -13.85
C LEU A 135 2.16 -8.23 -12.42
N ILE A 136 1.49 -8.96 -11.55
CA ILE A 136 1.95 -9.21 -10.18
C ILE A 136 2.56 -10.61 -10.12
N LYS A 137 3.89 -10.70 -9.98
CA LYS A 137 4.64 -11.98 -9.91
C LYS A 137 4.34 -12.97 -11.04
N GLY A 138 4.02 -12.48 -12.24
CA GLY A 138 3.69 -13.32 -13.40
C GLY A 138 2.20 -13.64 -13.56
N GLU A 139 1.35 -13.23 -12.61
CA GLU A 139 -0.10 -13.26 -12.77
C GLU A 139 -0.60 -11.91 -13.28
N LEU A 140 -1.40 -11.96 -14.35
CA LEU A 140 -2.01 -10.79 -14.95
C LEU A 140 -3.33 -10.51 -14.22
N ILE A 141 -3.41 -9.37 -13.54
CA ILE A 141 -4.64 -8.92 -12.89
C ILE A 141 -5.26 -7.82 -13.75
N PHE A 142 -6.52 -8.04 -14.10
CA PHE A 142 -7.34 -7.09 -14.84
C PHE A 142 -8.21 -6.31 -13.86
N PHE A 143 -8.10 -4.98 -13.92
CA PHE A 143 -9.08 -4.07 -13.35
C PHE A 143 -10.04 -3.66 -14.46
N LYS A 144 -11.35 -3.81 -14.24
CA LYS A 144 -12.42 -3.41 -15.18
C LYS A 144 -13.07 -2.11 -14.73
#